data_AF-A0AAX1BMH2-F1
#
_entry.id   AF-A0AAX1BMH2-F1
#
_cell.length_a   1.000
_cell.length_b   1.000
_cell.length_c   1.000
_cell.angle_alpha   90.00
_cell.angle_beta   90.00
_cell.angle_gamma   90.00
#
_symmetry.space_group_name_H-M   'P 1'
#
loop_
_entity.id
_entity.type
_entity.pdbx_description
1 polymer ?
#
loop_
_entity_poly.entity_id
_entity_poly.type
_entity_poly.pdbx_seq_one_letter_code
_entity_poly.pdbx_strand_id
1 'polypeptide(L)'
;MQGCANDTGKLIGKVAVLRMAFGCADTVPALSEWKRLGAMTTKGFDYSMNTVSSEADDTKGLVENLVNNMDFTISGEGEFRKKDKTTEVGAIAISKYIFDEVQAGRQPTVWVRFDFTGEDAGTYIMGYFNTTSWSGDFGTSDISTFSGEWKVADADSVVFEVAPPALAFTTNLPTTKSVTAGSALNMSVVVEGGTSPYTYVWKKDGTVVSGQTTATFNKASAVSGDAGAYTCEVTDSSATPVKITSASCTVTIS
;
A
#
# COMPACT_ATOMS: atom_id res chain seq x y z
N MET A 1 -16.15 8.13 5.43
CA MET A 1 -15.37 6.94 5.82
C MET A 1 -14.40 6.57 4.71
N GLN A 2 -14.81 6.46 3.44
CA GLN A 2 -13.83 6.51 2.34
C GLN A 2 -13.27 7.93 2.20
N GLY A 3 -11.94 8.11 2.28
CA GLY A 3 -11.27 9.40 2.10
C GLY A 3 -11.07 10.27 3.35
N CYS A 4 -11.36 9.74 4.56
CA CYS A 4 -10.95 10.41 5.80
C CYS A 4 -9.49 10.05 6.09
N ALA A 5 -8.60 11.03 6.18
CA ALA A 5 -7.18 10.79 6.43
C ALA A 5 -6.88 10.13 7.79
N ASN A 6 -7.83 10.19 8.71
CA ASN A 6 -7.75 9.59 10.04
C ASN A 6 -8.80 8.48 10.24
N ASP A 7 -9.07 7.66 9.22
CA ASP A 7 -9.96 6.50 9.39
C ASP A 7 -9.28 5.43 10.25
N THR A 8 -9.56 5.43 11.55
CA THR A 8 -9.12 4.42 12.51
C THR A 8 -10.13 3.28 12.64
N GLY A 9 -10.98 3.08 11.63
CA GLY A 9 -11.95 2.00 11.57
C GLY A 9 -11.30 0.62 11.62
N LYS A 10 -12.07 -0.39 12.03
CA LYS A 10 -11.60 -1.78 12.03
C LYS A 10 -11.46 -2.30 10.61
N LEU A 11 -10.33 -2.96 10.31
CA LEU A 11 -10.11 -3.64 9.03
C LEU A 11 -11.04 -4.87 8.93
N ILE A 12 -11.71 -5.01 7.79
CA ILE A 12 -12.52 -6.19 7.48
C ILE A 12 -11.67 -7.15 6.65
N GLY A 13 -11.57 -8.42 7.04
CA GLY A 13 -10.68 -9.40 6.39
C GLY A 13 -10.86 -9.56 4.88
N LYS A 14 -12.06 -9.29 4.33
CA LYS A 14 -12.32 -9.29 2.87
C LYS A 14 -11.48 -8.28 2.07
N VAL A 15 -10.96 -7.25 2.75
CA VAL A 15 -10.09 -6.22 2.16
C VAL A 15 -8.71 -6.78 1.91
N ALA A 16 -8.22 -7.66 2.78
CA ALA A 16 -6.90 -8.24 2.66
C ALA A 16 -6.86 -9.24 1.50
N VAL A 17 -5.80 -9.20 0.69
CA VAL A 17 -5.68 -9.98 -0.55
C VAL A 17 -4.36 -10.73 -0.58
N LEU A 18 -4.43 -11.99 -1.00
CA LEU A 18 -3.23 -12.81 -1.23
C LEU A 18 -3.03 -12.92 -2.73
N ARG A 19 -1.89 -12.44 -3.22
CA ARG A 19 -1.50 -12.42 -4.63
C ARG A 19 -0.23 -13.21 -4.86
N MET A 20 -0.07 -13.65 -6.09
CA MET A 20 1.09 -14.41 -6.56
C MET A 20 1.53 -13.95 -7.94
N ALA A 21 2.82 -14.15 -8.20
CA ALA A 21 3.42 -14.00 -9.51
C ALA A 21 4.49 -15.09 -9.70
N PHE A 22 4.61 -15.60 -10.93
CA PHE A 22 5.66 -16.56 -11.29
C PHE A 22 6.88 -15.80 -11.80
N GLY A 23 8.07 -16.26 -11.48
CA GLY A 23 9.33 -15.61 -11.87
C GLY A 23 10.52 -16.11 -11.05
N CYS A 24 11.68 -15.52 -11.31
CA CYS A 24 12.91 -15.79 -10.57
C CYS A 24 13.06 -14.85 -9.36
N ALA A 25 13.87 -15.24 -8.38
CA ALA A 25 14.10 -14.47 -7.14
C ALA A 25 14.81 -13.13 -7.39
N ASP A 26 15.65 -13.05 -8.42
CA ASP A 26 16.47 -11.89 -8.76
C ASP A 26 15.69 -10.70 -9.36
N THR A 27 14.44 -10.93 -9.75
CA THR A 27 13.62 -9.94 -10.44
C THR A 27 12.24 -9.88 -9.81
N VAL A 28 11.96 -8.80 -9.09
CA VAL A 28 10.63 -8.53 -8.53
C VAL A 28 9.61 -8.37 -9.68
N PRO A 29 8.50 -9.11 -9.69
CA PRO A 29 7.48 -9.02 -10.74
C PRO A 29 6.82 -7.65 -10.79
N ALA A 30 6.52 -7.17 -11.99
CA ALA A 30 5.80 -5.92 -12.20
C ALA A 30 4.39 -6.01 -11.60
N LEU A 31 3.83 -4.89 -11.12
CA LEU A 31 2.50 -4.87 -10.47
C LEU A 31 1.39 -5.56 -11.29
N SER A 32 1.44 -5.48 -12.63
CA SER A 32 0.48 -6.11 -13.53
C SER A 32 0.57 -7.64 -13.60
N GLU A 33 1.68 -8.24 -13.15
CA GLU A 33 1.91 -9.69 -13.17
C GLU A 33 1.30 -10.37 -11.94
N TRP A 34 1.06 -9.61 -10.87
CA TRP A 34 0.46 -10.10 -9.65
C TRP A 34 -1.02 -10.40 -9.83
N LYS A 35 -1.40 -11.65 -9.59
CA LYS A 35 -2.79 -12.11 -9.64
C LYS A 35 -3.23 -12.60 -8.28
N ARG A 36 -4.52 -12.45 -7.97
CA ARG A 36 -5.08 -13.06 -6.75
C ARG A 36 -4.87 -14.57 -6.79
N LEU A 37 -4.62 -15.20 -5.66
CA LEU A 37 -4.53 -16.67 -5.62
C LEU A 37 -5.83 -17.33 -6.10
N GLY A 38 -6.98 -16.85 -5.63
CA GLY A 38 -8.29 -17.36 -5.99
C GLY A 38 -9.41 -16.85 -5.07
N ALA A 39 -10.49 -17.63 -4.96
CA ALA A 39 -11.61 -17.37 -4.07
C ALA A 39 -11.26 -17.75 -2.61
N MET A 40 -10.47 -16.91 -1.96
CA MET A 40 -9.96 -17.18 -0.61
C MET A 40 -11.01 -16.88 0.47
N THR A 41 -11.11 -17.77 1.45
CA THR A 41 -11.97 -17.65 2.63
C THR A 41 -11.19 -17.20 3.86
N THR A 42 -9.93 -17.62 3.98
CA THR A 42 -9.01 -17.23 5.06
C THR A 42 -7.63 -16.89 4.50
N LYS A 43 -6.93 -16.00 5.21
CA LYS A 43 -5.58 -15.54 4.86
C LYS A 43 -4.86 -15.27 6.16
N GLY A 44 -3.70 -15.90 6.34
CA GLY A 44 -2.91 -15.81 7.56
C GLY A 44 -1.46 -15.48 7.24
N PHE A 45 -0.82 -14.85 8.20
CA PHE A 45 0.63 -14.82 8.29
C PHE A 45 1.00 -15.08 9.73
N ASP A 46 2.12 -15.76 9.94
CA ASP A 46 2.65 -16.09 11.26
C ASP A 46 4.16 -15.92 11.21
N TYR A 47 4.75 -15.39 12.29
CA TYR A 47 6.18 -15.45 12.50
C TYR A 47 6.54 -15.71 13.95
N SER A 48 7.65 -16.41 14.14
CA SER A 48 8.25 -16.62 15.44
C SER A 48 9.77 -16.44 15.39
N MET A 49 10.33 -15.83 16.42
CA MET A 49 11.77 -15.64 16.56
C MET A 49 12.39 -16.83 17.29
N ASN A 50 13.43 -17.41 16.70
CA ASN A 50 14.28 -18.35 17.41
C ASN A 50 15.37 -17.57 18.13
N THR A 51 15.60 -17.89 19.40
CA THR A 51 16.49 -17.11 20.26
C THR A 51 17.57 -17.95 20.90
N VAL A 52 18.67 -17.30 21.25
CA VAL A 52 19.77 -17.84 22.05
C VAL A 52 20.05 -16.90 23.22
N SER A 53 20.37 -17.46 24.38
CA SER A 53 20.77 -16.66 25.55
C SER A 53 22.27 -16.37 25.49
N SER A 54 22.65 -15.11 25.74
CA SER A 54 24.04 -14.75 26.00
C SER A 54 24.34 -14.90 27.49
N GLU A 55 25.42 -15.60 27.80
CA GLU A 55 25.95 -15.78 29.16
C GLU A 55 27.29 -15.04 29.35
N ALA A 56 27.56 -14.04 28.50
CA ALA A 56 28.78 -13.25 28.61
C ALA A 56 28.86 -12.51 29.97
N ASP A 57 30.08 -12.37 30.48
CA ASP A 57 30.37 -11.80 31.80
C ASP A 57 30.35 -10.26 31.81
N ASP A 58 30.05 -9.63 30.68
CA ASP A 58 29.84 -8.19 30.50
C ASP A 58 28.36 -7.76 30.63
N THR A 59 27.46 -8.73 30.78
CA THR A 59 26.04 -8.46 31.06
C THR A 59 25.90 -7.80 32.43
N LYS A 60 24.98 -6.83 32.57
CA LYS A 60 24.75 -6.09 33.83
C LYS A 60 23.99 -6.91 34.89
N GLY A 61 24.29 -8.22 35.00
CA GLY A 61 23.64 -9.15 35.91
C GLY A 61 22.25 -9.62 35.47
N LEU A 62 21.86 -9.36 34.21
CA LEU A 62 20.63 -9.86 33.60
C LEU A 62 21.01 -10.69 32.36
N VAL A 63 20.36 -11.85 32.17
CA VAL A 63 20.55 -12.67 30.97
C VAL A 63 20.00 -11.91 29.75
N GLU A 64 20.85 -11.74 28.75
CA GLU A 64 20.45 -11.16 27.47
C GLU A 64 19.99 -12.27 26.53
N ASN A 65 18.95 -11.98 25.75
CA ASN A 65 18.41 -12.91 24.76
C ASN A 65 18.56 -12.28 23.37
N LEU A 66 19.16 -13.04 22.45
CA LEU A 66 19.43 -12.61 21.08
C LEU A 66 18.58 -13.43 20.11
N VAL A 67 17.93 -12.75 19.18
CA VAL A 67 17.24 -13.39 18.06
C VAL A 67 18.29 -13.87 17.05
N ASN A 68 18.32 -15.19 16.80
CA ASN A 68 19.22 -15.80 15.82
C ASN A 68 18.62 -15.78 14.42
N ASN A 69 17.34 -16.13 14.30
CA ASN A 69 16.58 -16.08 13.05
C ASN A 69 15.08 -16.00 13.33
N MET A 70 14.30 -15.88 12.27
CA MET A 70 12.84 -15.81 12.30
C MET A 70 12.27 -16.84 11.33
N ASP A 71 11.27 -17.59 11.77
CA ASP A 71 10.47 -18.45 10.89
C ASP A 71 9.22 -17.68 10.49
N PHE A 72 9.08 -17.34 9.21
CA PHE A 72 7.93 -16.61 8.67
C PHE A 72 7.15 -17.48 7.69
N THR A 73 5.83 -17.53 7.88
CA THR A 73 4.90 -18.33 7.08
C THR A 73 3.71 -17.49 6.65
N ILE A 74 3.33 -17.62 5.38
CA ILE A 74 2.03 -17.17 4.87
C ILE A 74 1.19 -18.43 4.61
N SER A 75 -0.08 -18.38 4.97
CA SER A 75 -1.02 -19.47 4.72
C SER A 75 -2.38 -18.94 4.28
N GLY A 76 -3.19 -19.81 3.70
CA GLY A 76 -4.57 -19.47 3.43
C GLY A 76 -5.39 -20.63 2.91
N GLU A 77 -6.69 -20.45 3.03
CA GLU A 77 -7.69 -21.39 2.54
C GLU A 77 -8.63 -20.69 1.57
N GLY A 78 -9.20 -21.47 0.66
CA GLY A 78 -10.15 -20.96 -0.31
C GLY A 78 -11.00 -22.04 -0.94
N GLU A 79 -11.80 -21.61 -1.90
CA GLU A 79 -12.72 -22.45 -2.65
C GLU A 79 -12.22 -22.63 -4.08
N PHE A 80 -12.30 -23.85 -4.59
CA PHE A 80 -12.02 -24.12 -5.99
C PHE A 80 -13.06 -23.45 -6.89
N ARG A 81 -12.60 -22.88 -8.01
CA ARG A 81 -13.47 -22.54 -9.13
C ARG A 81 -13.36 -23.61 -10.21
N LYS A 82 -14.48 -23.90 -10.87
CA LYS A 82 -14.48 -24.67 -12.11
C LYS A 82 -13.64 -23.99 -13.21
N LYS A 83 -13.65 -22.67 -13.22
CA LYS A 83 -12.82 -21.82 -14.09
C LYS A 83 -12.46 -20.55 -13.33
N ASP A 84 -11.18 -20.33 -13.13
CA ASP A 84 -10.67 -19.15 -12.46
C ASP A 84 -10.86 -17.89 -13.31
N LYS A 85 -10.93 -16.73 -12.65
CA LYS A 85 -10.97 -15.44 -13.34
C LYS A 85 -9.61 -15.18 -14.00
N THR A 86 -9.58 -14.33 -15.02
CA THR A 86 -8.31 -13.91 -15.66
C THR A 86 -7.36 -13.17 -14.72
N THR A 87 -7.90 -12.58 -13.64
CA THR A 87 -7.19 -11.88 -12.56
C THR A 87 -6.78 -12.81 -11.41
N GLU A 88 -7.06 -14.11 -11.51
CA GLU A 88 -6.72 -15.11 -10.51
C GLU A 88 -5.65 -16.06 -11.10
N VAL A 89 -4.77 -16.59 -10.25
CA VAL A 89 -3.90 -17.71 -10.63
C VAL A 89 -4.71 -19.00 -10.70
N GLY A 90 -5.48 -19.26 -9.64
CA GLY A 90 -6.31 -20.45 -9.54
C GLY A 90 -5.63 -21.59 -8.81
N ALA A 91 -6.39 -22.26 -7.94
CA ALA A 91 -5.89 -23.34 -7.11
C ALA A 91 -5.39 -24.55 -7.93
N ILE A 92 -6.08 -24.89 -9.03
CA ILE A 92 -5.67 -25.99 -9.91
C ILE A 92 -4.38 -25.64 -10.67
N ALA A 93 -4.23 -24.39 -11.10
CA ALA A 93 -3.04 -23.94 -11.81
C ALA A 93 -1.81 -23.98 -10.89
N ILE A 94 -1.95 -23.58 -9.63
CA ILE A 94 -0.91 -23.73 -8.60
C ILE A 94 -0.58 -25.20 -8.36
N SER A 95 -1.58 -26.07 -8.20
CA SER A 95 -1.33 -27.52 -8.07
C SER A 95 -0.45 -28.01 -9.23
N LYS A 96 -0.83 -27.70 -10.48
CA LYS A 96 -0.08 -28.10 -11.66
C LYS A 96 1.36 -27.57 -11.64
N TYR A 97 1.54 -26.28 -11.32
CA TYR A 97 2.85 -25.66 -11.21
C TYR A 97 3.75 -26.40 -10.20
N ILE A 98 3.23 -26.70 -9.02
CA ILE A 98 3.96 -27.44 -7.99
C ILE A 98 4.42 -28.81 -8.50
N PHE A 99 3.52 -29.57 -9.15
CA PHE A 99 3.87 -30.87 -9.72
C PHE A 99 4.93 -30.75 -10.82
N ASP A 100 4.82 -29.77 -11.71
CA ASP A 100 5.78 -29.56 -12.79
C ASP A 100 7.19 -29.24 -12.25
N GLU A 101 7.28 -28.37 -11.24
CA GLU A 101 8.56 -28.01 -10.61
C GLU A 101 9.20 -29.21 -9.90
N VAL A 102 8.42 -29.94 -9.10
CA VAL A 102 8.91 -31.11 -8.36
C VAL A 102 9.34 -32.24 -9.30
N GLN A 103 8.57 -32.52 -10.36
CA GLN A 103 8.95 -33.51 -11.38
C GLN A 103 10.22 -33.14 -12.12
N ALA A 104 10.47 -31.83 -12.27
CA ALA A 104 11.70 -31.32 -12.85
C ALA A 104 12.87 -31.21 -11.86
N GLY A 105 12.71 -31.66 -10.61
CA GLY A 105 13.74 -31.62 -9.57
C GLY A 105 14.02 -30.23 -9.01
N ARG A 106 13.09 -29.29 -9.18
CA ARG A 106 13.18 -27.90 -8.71
C ARG A 106 12.27 -27.67 -7.50
N GLN A 107 12.56 -26.61 -6.75
CA GLN A 107 11.69 -26.16 -5.65
C GLN A 107 10.49 -25.38 -6.24
N PRO A 108 9.25 -25.63 -5.78
CA PRO A 108 8.05 -24.92 -6.25
C PRO A 108 7.97 -23.49 -5.67
N THR A 109 8.92 -22.67 -6.11
CA THR A 109 9.14 -21.31 -5.63
C THR A 109 8.31 -20.29 -6.40
N VAL A 110 7.74 -19.33 -5.70
CA VAL A 110 6.80 -18.35 -6.26
C VAL A 110 6.89 -17.04 -5.50
N TRP A 111 6.68 -15.93 -6.18
CA TRP A 111 6.49 -14.66 -5.51
C TRP A 111 5.12 -14.64 -4.84
N VAL A 112 5.10 -14.34 -3.54
CA VAL A 112 3.87 -14.23 -2.74
C VAL A 112 3.81 -12.82 -2.18
N ARG A 113 2.61 -12.21 -2.25
CA ARG A 113 2.33 -10.89 -1.71
C ARG A 113 1.01 -10.91 -0.96
N PHE A 114 1.05 -10.51 0.30
CA PHE A 114 -0.12 -10.34 1.14
C PHE A 114 -0.37 -8.84 1.35
N ASP A 115 -1.34 -8.31 0.63
CA ASP A 115 -1.80 -6.94 0.79
C ASP A 115 -2.81 -6.85 1.92
N PHE A 116 -2.47 -6.14 3.00
CA PHE A 116 -3.30 -6.08 4.21
C PHE A 116 -4.49 -5.14 4.04
N THR A 117 -4.28 -4.00 3.39
CA THR A 117 -5.27 -2.90 3.29
C THR A 117 -5.94 -2.81 1.92
N GLY A 118 -5.76 -3.81 1.07
CA GLY A 118 -6.31 -3.87 -0.29
C GLY A 118 -5.22 -3.90 -1.34
N GLU A 119 -5.57 -4.35 -2.54
CA GLU A 119 -4.64 -4.38 -3.67
C GLU A 119 -4.08 -2.99 -3.94
N ASP A 120 -2.76 -2.91 -4.01
CA ASP A 120 -2.00 -1.71 -4.35
C ASP A 120 -2.22 -0.52 -3.40
N ALA A 121 -2.75 -0.78 -2.20
CA ALA A 121 -2.94 0.21 -1.15
C ALA A 121 -1.65 0.56 -0.38
N GLY A 122 -0.51 -0.06 -0.73
CA GLY A 122 0.82 0.25 -0.20
C GLY A 122 1.18 -0.38 1.14
N THR A 123 0.26 -1.05 1.85
CA THR A 123 0.57 -1.80 3.07
C THR A 123 0.50 -3.30 2.82
N TYR A 124 1.65 -3.95 2.74
CA TYR A 124 1.77 -5.35 2.36
C TYR A 124 3.06 -5.99 2.88
N ILE A 125 3.10 -7.31 2.90
CA ILE A 125 4.35 -8.07 2.91
C ILE A 125 4.46 -8.85 1.61
N MET A 126 5.65 -8.89 1.03
CA MET A 126 5.95 -9.74 -0.13
C MET A 126 7.33 -10.39 -0.01
N GLY A 127 7.59 -11.33 -0.89
CA GLY A 127 8.87 -12.02 -0.99
C GLY A 127 8.79 -13.21 -1.93
N TYR A 128 9.91 -13.90 -2.05
CA TYR A 128 10.06 -15.14 -2.79
C TYR A 128 9.97 -16.32 -1.83
N PHE A 129 8.95 -17.16 -2.02
CA PHE A 129 8.60 -18.24 -1.10
C PHE A 129 8.65 -19.59 -1.80
N ASN A 130 8.85 -20.64 -1.01
CA ASN A 130 8.61 -22.00 -1.41
C ASN A 130 7.20 -22.41 -1.01
N THR A 131 6.48 -23.10 -1.89
CA THR A 131 5.20 -23.72 -1.51
C THR A 131 5.48 -25.00 -0.72
N THR A 132 5.33 -24.95 0.60
CA THR A 132 5.70 -26.04 1.51
C THR A 132 4.58 -27.05 1.71
N SER A 133 3.33 -26.61 1.58
CA SER A 133 2.19 -27.51 1.57
C SER A 133 1.09 -27.01 0.65
N TRP A 134 0.35 -27.97 0.09
CA TRP A 134 -0.81 -27.72 -0.73
C TRP A 134 -1.77 -28.89 -0.61
N SER A 135 -3.03 -28.61 -0.30
CA SER A 135 -4.07 -29.64 -0.15
C SER A 135 -5.41 -29.19 -0.72
N GLY A 136 -6.28 -30.15 -1.00
CA GLY A 136 -7.63 -29.87 -1.48
C GLY A 136 -8.62 -30.97 -1.11
N ASP A 137 -9.85 -30.57 -0.85
CA ASP A 137 -10.98 -31.44 -0.49
C ASP A 137 -12.13 -31.22 -1.48
N PHE A 138 -12.75 -32.33 -1.92
CA PHE A 138 -13.79 -32.37 -2.94
C PHE A 138 -14.98 -33.21 -2.45
N GLY A 139 -15.64 -32.72 -1.40
CA GLY A 139 -16.87 -33.32 -0.88
C GLY A 139 -17.97 -33.41 -1.95
N THR A 140 -18.75 -34.49 -1.94
CA THR A 140 -19.84 -34.70 -2.92
C THR A 140 -21.04 -33.77 -2.73
N SER A 141 -21.19 -33.19 -1.53
CA SER A 141 -22.33 -32.35 -1.13
C SER A 141 -21.94 -30.91 -0.76
N ASP A 142 -20.65 -30.58 -0.80
CA ASP A 142 -20.10 -29.33 -0.27
C ASP A 142 -19.26 -28.59 -1.31
N ILE A 143 -18.92 -27.33 -1.03
CA ILE A 143 -18.00 -26.56 -1.87
C ILE A 143 -16.61 -27.14 -1.70
N SER A 144 -15.94 -27.43 -2.82
CA SER A 144 -14.57 -27.93 -2.79
C SER A 144 -13.60 -26.84 -2.31
N THR A 145 -12.74 -27.17 -1.36
CA THR A 145 -11.82 -26.24 -0.70
C THR A 145 -10.37 -26.60 -0.93
N PHE A 146 -9.48 -25.62 -0.84
CA PHE A 146 -8.04 -25.83 -0.85
C PHE A 146 -7.37 -25.10 0.31
N SER A 147 -6.18 -25.57 0.68
CA SER A 147 -5.28 -24.88 1.59
C SER A 147 -3.85 -24.90 1.06
N GLY A 148 -3.10 -23.84 1.36
CA GLY A 148 -1.71 -23.71 0.97
C GLY A 148 -0.87 -23.01 2.04
N GLU A 149 0.41 -23.35 2.07
CA GLU A 149 1.42 -22.75 2.94
C GLU A 149 2.66 -22.36 2.13
N TRP A 150 3.21 -21.19 2.46
CA TRP A 150 4.39 -20.61 1.84
C TRP A 150 5.39 -20.15 2.89
N LYS A 151 6.62 -20.64 2.78
CA LYS A 151 7.75 -20.26 3.64
C LYS A 151 8.85 -19.59 2.83
N VAL A 152 9.58 -18.67 3.44
CA VAL A 152 10.60 -17.86 2.74
C VAL A 152 11.65 -18.76 2.08
N ALA A 153 11.86 -18.56 0.78
CA ALA A 153 12.91 -19.25 0.00
C ALA A 153 14.16 -18.38 -0.18
N ASP A 154 13.97 -17.07 -0.26
CA ASP A 154 15.04 -16.06 -0.33
C ASP A 154 14.74 -14.95 0.67
N ALA A 155 15.59 -14.82 1.70
CA ALA A 155 15.39 -13.84 2.77
C ALA A 155 15.57 -12.40 2.30
N ASP A 156 16.46 -12.16 1.33
CA ASP A 156 16.75 -10.81 0.84
C ASP A 156 15.60 -10.23 0.00
N SER A 157 14.71 -11.11 -0.47
CA SER A 157 13.51 -10.74 -1.23
C SER A 157 12.35 -10.22 -0.37
N VAL A 158 12.40 -10.42 0.96
CA VAL A 158 11.28 -10.12 1.85
C VAL A 158 11.18 -8.62 2.11
N VAL A 159 10.03 -8.04 1.77
CA VAL A 159 9.73 -6.62 1.99
C VAL A 159 8.43 -6.52 2.77
N PHE A 160 8.48 -5.84 3.93
CA PHE A 160 7.30 -5.41 4.68
C PHE A 160 7.14 -3.90 4.50
N GLU A 161 6.16 -3.50 3.69
CA GLU A 161 5.87 -2.10 3.41
C GLU A 161 4.62 -1.65 4.17
N VAL A 162 4.66 -0.45 4.73
CA VAL A 162 3.49 0.22 5.32
C VAL A 162 3.29 1.53 4.59
N ALA A 163 2.12 1.70 3.98
CA ALA A 163 1.79 2.94 3.30
C ALA A 163 1.88 4.12 4.27
N PRO A 164 2.38 5.29 3.82
CA PRO A 164 2.30 6.50 4.61
C PRO A 164 0.83 6.86 4.89
N PRO A 165 0.56 7.66 5.94
CA PRO A 165 -0.78 8.21 6.18
C PRO A 165 -1.34 8.84 4.90
N ALA A 166 -2.67 8.83 4.72
CA ALA A 166 -3.26 9.42 3.51
C ALA A 166 -2.94 10.92 3.43
N LEU A 167 -2.66 11.40 2.21
CA LEU A 167 -2.40 12.82 1.95
C LEU A 167 -3.59 13.66 2.41
N ALA A 168 -3.34 14.65 3.27
CA ALA A 168 -4.34 15.57 3.77
C ALA A 168 -3.78 16.96 4.06
N PHE A 169 -4.66 17.97 4.03
CA PHE A 169 -4.35 19.31 4.50
C PHE A 169 -4.39 19.35 6.03
N THR A 170 -3.27 19.72 6.66
CA THR A 170 -3.23 20.10 8.07
C THR A 170 -3.50 21.58 8.27
N THR A 171 -3.14 22.41 7.28
CA THR A 171 -3.56 23.81 7.18
C THR A 171 -4.25 24.02 5.85
N ASN A 172 -5.53 24.38 5.90
CA ASN A 172 -6.35 24.67 4.74
C ASN A 172 -6.51 26.18 4.52
N LEU A 173 -7.01 26.59 3.35
CA LEU A 173 -7.32 27.99 3.09
C LEU A 173 -8.49 28.48 3.95
N PRO A 174 -8.48 29.75 4.39
CA PRO A 174 -9.65 30.35 5.03
C PRO A 174 -10.79 30.51 4.01
N THR A 175 -12.02 30.58 4.48
CA THR A 175 -13.21 30.76 3.62
C THR A 175 -13.21 32.09 2.86
N THR A 176 -12.68 33.16 3.45
CA THR A 176 -12.58 34.48 2.82
C THR A 176 -11.26 35.17 3.15
N LYS A 177 -10.83 36.08 2.27
CA LYS A 177 -9.66 36.94 2.50
C LYS A 177 -9.81 38.30 1.81
N SER A 178 -9.84 39.36 2.61
CA SER A 178 -9.85 40.74 2.08
C SER A 178 -8.42 41.27 1.94
N VAL A 179 -8.09 41.89 0.80
CA VAL A 179 -6.78 42.47 0.53
C VAL A 179 -6.95 43.87 -0.06
N THR A 180 -6.19 44.85 0.42
CA THR A 180 -6.21 46.20 -0.14
C THR A 180 -5.48 46.23 -1.48
N ALA A 181 -6.01 46.95 -2.46
CA ALA A 181 -5.33 47.14 -3.75
C ALA A 181 -3.89 47.65 -3.55
N GLY A 182 -2.94 47.07 -4.29
CA GLY A 182 -1.50 47.35 -4.16
C GLY A 182 -0.79 46.57 -3.05
N SER A 183 -1.51 45.91 -2.14
CA SER A 183 -0.92 45.05 -1.11
C SER A 183 -0.66 43.63 -1.62
N ALA A 184 0.21 42.89 -0.93
CA ALA A 184 0.52 41.51 -1.29
C ALA A 184 -0.61 40.54 -0.90
N LEU A 185 -1.10 39.75 -1.87
CA LEU A 185 -1.99 38.62 -1.64
C LEU A 185 -1.14 37.36 -1.40
N ASN A 186 -1.12 36.92 -0.14
CA ASN A 186 -0.41 35.71 0.29
C ASN A 186 -1.40 34.67 0.81
N MET A 187 -1.30 33.43 0.36
CA MET A 187 -2.07 32.30 0.90
C MET A 187 -1.16 31.09 1.01
N SER A 188 -1.36 30.25 2.01
CA SER A 188 -0.53 29.07 2.22
C SER A 188 -1.40 27.88 2.59
N VAL A 189 -0.98 26.71 2.14
CA VAL A 189 -1.52 25.43 2.56
C VAL A 189 -0.40 24.58 3.15
N VAL A 190 -0.73 23.71 4.09
CA VAL A 190 0.20 22.72 4.63
C VAL A 190 -0.45 21.35 4.49
N VAL A 191 0.32 20.39 3.99
CA VAL A 191 -0.12 18.99 3.82
C VAL A 191 0.79 18.04 4.58
N GLU A 192 0.23 16.92 5.01
CA GLU A 192 0.94 15.78 5.58
C GLU A 192 0.38 14.48 4.98
N GLY A 193 1.10 13.36 5.19
CA GLY A 193 0.79 12.08 4.56
C GLY A 193 1.14 12.05 3.06
N GLY A 194 0.81 10.96 2.39
CA GLY A 194 1.20 10.69 1.00
C GLY A 194 2.71 10.51 0.84
N THR A 195 3.16 10.52 -0.41
CA THR A 195 4.58 10.38 -0.76
C THR A 195 5.17 11.72 -1.23
N SER A 196 6.26 12.15 -0.60
CA SER A 196 7.03 13.34 -0.99
C SER A 196 7.96 13.04 -2.18
N PRO A 197 8.20 13.99 -3.11
CA PRO A 197 7.81 15.41 -3.10
C PRO A 197 6.39 15.72 -3.61
N TYR A 198 5.77 16.79 -3.10
CA TYR A 198 4.44 17.25 -3.52
C TYR A 198 4.50 18.27 -4.67
N THR A 199 3.47 18.24 -5.52
CA THR A 199 3.24 19.26 -6.56
C THR A 199 1.99 20.08 -6.25
N TYR A 200 2.06 21.41 -6.46
CA TYR A 200 0.99 22.34 -6.13
C TYR A 200 0.47 23.03 -7.40
N VAL A 201 -0.85 23.16 -7.52
CA VAL A 201 -1.51 23.90 -8.59
C VAL A 201 -2.54 24.85 -7.98
N TRP A 202 -2.26 26.15 -8.06
CA TRP A 202 -3.21 27.16 -7.63
C TRP A 202 -4.19 27.49 -8.75
N LYS A 203 -5.46 27.64 -8.39
CA LYS A 203 -6.54 28.00 -9.29
C LYS A 203 -7.28 29.23 -8.77
N LYS A 204 -7.70 30.09 -9.71
CA LYS A 204 -8.61 31.20 -9.49
C LYS A 204 -9.84 30.98 -10.37
N ASP A 205 -11.02 30.94 -9.76
CA ASP A 205 -12.30 30.72 -10.45
C ASP A 205 -12.25 29.45 -11.34
N GLY A 206 -11.58 28.40 -10.84
CA GLY A 206 -11.36 27.13 -11.55
C GLY A 206 -10.23 27.13 -12.59
N THR A 207 -9.65 28.29 -12.92
CA THR A 207 -8.57 28.43 -13.91
C THR A 207 -7.20 28.43 -13.23
N VAL A 208 -6.24 27.69 -13.78
CA VAL A 208 -4.87 27.59 -13.23
C VAL A 208 -4.18 28.96 -13.27
N VAL A 209 -3.60 29.36 -12.15
CA VAL A 209 -2.74 30.54 -12.05
C VAL A 209 -1.31 30.11 -12.35
N SER A 210 -0.80 30.51 -13.51
CA SER A 210 0.53 30.13 -13.97
C SER A 210 1.64 30.64 -13.04
N GLY A 211 2.69 29.83 -12.84
CA GLY A 211 3.86 30.19 -12.03
C GLY A 211 3.70 29.99 -10.52
N GLN A 212 2.51 29.62 -10.04
CA GLN A 212 2.25 29.35 -8.63
C GLN A 212 2.26 27.83 -8.40
N THR A 213 3.43 27.28 -8.07
CA THR A 213 3.67 25.82 -7.96
C THR A 213 4.20 25.38 -6.60
N THR A 214 4.19 26.28 -5.61
CA THR A 214 4.64 25.98 -4.24
C THR A 214 3.45 25.95 -3.26
N ALA A 215 3.70 25.50 -2.04
CA ALA A 215 2.73 25.52 -0.95
C ALA A 215 2.20 26.92 -0.59
N THR A 216 2.90 27.98 -1.04
CA THR A 216 2.50 29.38 -0.82
C THR A 216 2.18 30.04 -2.16
N PHE A 217 0.99 30.61 -2.26
CA PHE A 217 0.60 31.56 -3.28
C PHE A 217 1.12 32.95 -2.91
N ASN A 218 1.83 33.59 -3.82
CA ASN A 218 2.27 34.97 -3.65
C ASN A 218 1.95 35.81 -4.89
N LYS A 219 1.22 36.90 -4.68
CA LYS A 219 1.04 37.99 -5.64
C LYS A 219 1.46 39.28 -4.95
N ALA A 220 2.58 39.87 -5.37
CA ALA A 220 3.21 41.01 -4.70
C ALA A 220 2.32 42.26 -4.61
N SER A 221 1.47 42.50 -5.61
CA SER A 221 0.55 43.65 -5.67
C SER A 221 -0.78 43.20 -6.26
N ALA A 222 -1.81 43.15 -5.42
CA ALA A 222 -3.16 42.77 -5.81
C ALA A 222 -3.88 43.91 -6.54
N VAL A 223 -4.63 43.58 -7.59
CA VAL A 223 -5.49 44.51 -8.35
C VAL A 223 -6.95 44.03 -8.32
N SER A 224 -7.90 44.87 -8.70
CA SER A 224 -9.34 44.53 -8.69
C SER A 224 -9.67 43.23 -9.44
N GLY A 225 -8.95 42.97 -10.54
CA GLY A 225 -9.07 41.73 -11.32
C GLY A 225 -8.56 40.47 -10.62
N ASP A 226 -7.90 40.57 -9.46
CA ASP A 226 -7.45 39.43 -8.66
C ASP A 226 -8.53 38.93 -7.68
N ALA A 227 -9.67 39.64 -7.52
CA ALA A 227 -10.81 39.14 -6.74
C ALA A 227 -11.39 37.88 -7.40
N GLY A 228 -11.78 36.88 -6.58
CA GLY A 228 -12.29 35.59 -7.05
C GLY A 228 -12.15 34.47 -6.02
N ALA A 229 -12.58 33.27 -6.40
CA ALA A 229 -12.47 32.08 -5.57
C ALA A 229 -11.15 31.35 -5.85
N TYR A 230 -10.32 31.17 -4.82
CA TYR A 230 -9.02 30.50 -4.93
C TYR A 230 -9.04 29.12 -4.30
N THR A 231 -8.41 28.17 -4.98
CA THR A 231 -8.15 26.82 -4.47
C THR A 231 -6.72 26.39 -4.78
N CYS A 232 -6.18 25.48 -3.98
CA CYS A 232 -4.93 24.81 -4.24
C CYS A 232 -5.18 23.31 -4.38
N GLU A 233 -4.75 22.73 -5.50
CA GLU A 233 -4.64 21.28 -5.66
C GLU A 233 -3.24 20.84 -5.28
N VAL A 234 -3.14 19.75 -4.52
CA VAL A 234 -1.87 19.13 -4.13
C VAL A 234 -1.88 17.69 -4.59
N THR A 235 -0.80 17.25 -5.25
CA THR A 235 -0.61 15.87 -5.71
C THR A 235 0.69 15.31 -5.15
N ASP A 236 0.64 14.09 -4.61
CA ASP A 236 1.82 13.38 -4.11
C ASP A 236 2.62 12.69 -5.23
N SER A 237 3.79 12.13 -4.92
CA SER A 237 4.68 11.47 -5.88
C SER A 237 4.66 9.94 -5.79
N SER A 238 3.59 9.35 -5.24
CA SER A 238 3.48 7.89 -5.15
C SER A 238 3.36 7.28 -6.56
N ALA A 239 3.60 5.97 -6.69
CA ALA A 239 3.45 5.26 -7.97
C ALA A 239 2.03 5.37 -8.54
N THR A 240 1.03 5.56 -7.68
CA THR A 240 -0.36 5.88 -8.01
C THR A 240 -0.76 7.21 -7.34
N PRO A 241 -0.42 8.36 -7.95
CA PRO A 241 -0.52 9.66 -7.28
C PRO A 241 -1.92 9.98 -6.76
N VAL A 242 -1.99 10.46 -5.52
CA VAL A 242 -3.22 10.96 -4.90
C VAL A 242 -3.28 12.47 -5.02
N LYS A 243 -4.43 12.99 -5.46
CA LYS A 243 -4.71 14.43 -5.56
C LYS A 243 -5.80 14.82 -4.56
N ILE A 244 -5.55 15.90 -3.82
CA ILE A 244 -6.53 16.55 -2.95
C ILE A 244 -6.66 18.04 -3.30
N THR A 245 -7.83 18.62 -3.03
CA THR A 245 -8.12 20.04 -3.27
C THR A 245 -8.44 20.73 -1.95
N SER A 246 -7.89 21.92 -1.75
CA SER A 246 -8.15 22.76 -0.58
C SER A 246 -9.63 23.20 -0.53
N ALA A 247 -10.05 23.72 0.61
CA ALA A 247 -11.24 24.56 0.70
C ALA A 247 -11.10 25.77 -0.23
N SER A 248 -12.23 26.32 -0.67
CA SER A 248 -12.27 27.54 -1.49
C SER A 248 -12.16 28.78 -0.63
N CYS A 249 -11.27 29.70 -1.01
CA CYS A 249 -11.10 31.01 -0.39
C CYS A 249 -11.63 32.11 -1.31
N THR A 250 -12.67 32.82 -0.89
CA THR A 250 -13.18 33.98 -1.63
C THR A 250 -12.34 35.22 -1.30
N VAL A 251 -11.56 35.69 -2.27
CA VAL A 251 -10.74 36.89 -2.14
C VAL A 251 -11.50 38.12 -2.62
N THR A 252 -11.53 39.17 -1.79
CA THR A 252 -12.07 40.48 -2.13
C THR A 252 -10.95 41.52 -2.14
N ILE A 253 -11.03 42.46 -3.08
CA ILE A 253 -10.07 43.56 -3.22
C ILE A 253 -10.78 44.89 -2.93
N SER A 254 -10.25 45.64 -1.97
CA SER A 254 -10.78 46.94 -1.52
C SER A 254 -9.81 48.08 -1.76
#